data_AF-A0A518GA04-F1
#
_entry.id   AF-A0A518GA04-F1
#
_cell.length_a   1.000
_cell.length_b   1.000
_cell.length_c   1.000
_cell.angle_alpha   90.00
_cell.angle_beta   90.00
_cell.angle_gamma   90.00
#
_symmetry.space_group_name_H-M   'P 1'
#
loop_
_entity.id
_entity.type
_entity.pdbx_description
1 polymer ?
#
loop_
_entity_poly.entity_id
_entity_poly.type
_entity_poly.pdbx_seq_one_letter_code
_entity_poly.pdbx_strand_id
1 'polypeptide(L)'
;MNMNPSPESDSDIEKQLYRAGQSLRENISLSERVLEQLEIKDAPQPIVRPAPTTRWSRFTHFGELTMLQKLSITSLAASATLVLLAWVATSATHTSLAQVVENVRKATSYQADVRMDAADRNVTGRIYWRAPMDVRMEFDNRLGEPREIDIFFRNKPGIGISNKTRTYRIHAARSGVSSPIMQLQELPNFEAEAQRRLGTKRIQGIECEGFEIEVSKIDPNVGAGTLTVWVNPVNQLPNTVSISFSDLASPTMIFENIIWNNALEDALFSTAPPVGYELAQPAKHSNPSVAEQVSAIIQSLRIFAELNDGKYPQVSVVYGDVIQAQLLKLGGYSMPVDREQVRDKEYQEIMESTRGWAIMNGIMRDNAYASYHGFEVTPQDSDQALFQWRLDNGHEQVIYGDLHAETLER
;
A
#
# COMPACT_ATOMS: atom_id res chain seq x y z
N MET A 1 46.16 -38.68 -6.02
CA MET A 1 45.72 -38.15 -4.72
C MET A 1 44.40 -37.47 -4.94
N ASN A 2 43.29 -38.18 -4.70
CA ASN A 2 41.96 -37.59 -4.73
C ASN A 2 41.70 -36.94 -3.37
N MET A 3 41.67 -35.61 -3.32
CA MET A 3 41.16 -34.89 -2.16
C MET A 3 39.64 -34.86 -2.27
N ASN A 4 38.97 -35.66 -1.42
CA ASN A 4 37.54 -35.49 -1.19
C ASN A 4 37.33 -34.13 -0.50
N PRO A 5 36.42 -33.28 -1.00
CA PRO A 5 36.06 -32.06 -0.29
C PRO A 5 35.46 -32.43 1.07
N SER A 6 35.95 -31.78 2.12
CA SER A 6 35.42 -31.91 3.49
C SER A 6 33.94 -31.55 3.49
N PRO A 7 33.07 -32.32 4.16
CA PRO A 7 31.68 -31.93 4.35
C PRO A 7 31.66 -30.66 5.22
N GLU A 8 31.35 -29.52 4.62
CA GLU A 8 30.92 -28.34 5.37
C GLU A 8 29.66 -28.73 6.16
N SER A 9 29.70 -28.48 7.48
CA SER A 9 28.66 -28.94 8.38
C SER A 9 27.32 -28.26 8.09
N ASP A 10 26.21 -29.00 8.16
CA ASP A 10 24.83 -28.48 8.01
C ASP A 10 24.53 -27.23 8.87
N SER A 11 25.29 -27.03 9.96
CA SER A 11 25.24 -25.85 10.82
C SER A 11 25.58 -24.54 10.10
N ASP A 12 26.46 -24.56 9.10
CA ASP A 12 26.86 -23.34 8.40
C ASP A 12 25.84 -22.93 7.32
N ILE A 13 25.08 -23.90 6.81
CA ILE A 13 23.97 -23.67 5.88
C ILE A 13 22.76 -23.05 6.61
N GLU A 14 22.42 -23.55 7.81
CA GLU A 14 21.37 -22.95 8.63
C GLU A 14 21.70 -21.51 9.04
N LYS A 15 22.97 -21.21 9.32
CA LYS A 15 23.43 -19.83 9.58
C LYS A 15 23.30 -18.93 8.36
N GLN A 16 23.56 -19.43 7.16
CA GLN A 16 23.43 -18.64 5.92
C GLN A 16 21.95 -18.35 5.59
N LEU A 17 21.07 -19.35 5.69
CA LEU A 17 19.63 -19.16 5.49
C LEU A 17 19.03 -18.22 6.56
N TYR A 18 19.49 -18.33 7.80
CA TYR A 18 19.11 -17.41 8.88
C TYR A 18 19.60 -15.97 8.60
N ARG A 19 20.82 -15.78 8.08
CA ARG A 19 21.35 -14.46 7.70
C ARG A 19 20.60 -13.86 6.51
N ALA A 20 20.26 -14.64 5.49
CA ALA A 20 19.44 -14.19 4.36
C ALA A 20 18.04 -13.77 4.84
N GLY A 21 17.42 -14.56 5.73
CA GLY A 21 16.12 -14.23 6.34
C GLY A 21 16.16 -13.03 7.30
N GLN A 22 17.28 -12.78 7.99
CA GLN A 22 17.50 -11.56 8.79
C GLN A 22 17.73 -10.33 7.92
N SER A 23 18.53 -10.44 6.84
CA SER A 23 18.73 -9.40 5.83
C SER A 23 17.40 -8.93 5.23
N LEU A 24 16.48 -9.86 4.92
CA LEU A 24 15.12 -9.54 4.48
C LEU A 24 14.30 -8.75 5.53
N ARG A 25 14.42 -9.08 6.82
CA ARG A 25 13.75 -8.33 7.90
C ARG A 25 14.39 -6.97 8.16
N GLU A 26 15.70 -6.90 8.05
CA GLU A 26 16.47 -5.67 8.17
C GLU A 26 16.19 -4.73 6.99
N ASN A 27 16.01 -5.23 5.78
CA ASN A 27 15.67 -4.46 4.58
C ASN A 27 14.27 -3.84 4.64
N ILE A 28 13.29 -4.58 5.16
CA ILE A 28 11.95 -4.03 5.45
C ILE A 28 12.06 -2.90 6.49
N SER A 29 12.88 -3.09 7.52
CA SER A 29 13.13 -2.10 8.57
C SER A 29 14.00 -0.91 8.13
N LEU A 30 14.89 -1.08 7.16
CA LEU A 30 15.84 -0.08 6.66
C LEU A 30 15.15 1.04 5.88
N SER A 31 14.09 0.71 5.12
CA SER A 31 13.28 1.72 4.43
C SER A 31 12.65 2.72 5.40
N GLU A 32 12.50 2.40 6.69
CA GLU A 32 11.73 3.18 7.66
C GLU A 32 12.57 4.10 8.56
N ARG A 33 13.90 4.15 8.41
CA ARG A 33 14.81 4.80 9.38
C ARG A 33 15.39 6.15 8.94
N VAL A 34 15.20 6.58 7.69
CA VAL A 34 16.02 7.59 7.00
C VAL A 34 16.03 9.03 7.59
N LEU A 35 15.16 9.42 8.53
CA LEU A 35 14.85 10.86 8.74
C LEU A 35 14.95 11.39 10.18
N GLU A 36 15.89 10.89 10.98
CA GLU A 36 16.01 11.27 12.40
C GLU A 36 16.92 12.49 12.70
N GLN A 37 17.02 13.49 11.81
CA GLN A 37 17.68 14.77 12.17
C GLN A 37 16.97 16.03 11.64
N LEU A 38 16.41 16.77 12.60
CA LEU A 38 16.26 18.24 12.72
C LEU A 38 14.87 18.90 12.60
N GLU A 39 14.61 19.72 13.62
CA GLU A 39 13.45 20.59 13.84
C GLU A 39 13.28 21.62 12.72
N ILE A 40 12.09 21.66 12.12
CA ILE A 40 11.63 22.79 11.31
C ILE A 40 10.61 23.57 12.13
N LYS A 41 11.03 24.74 12.62
CA LYS A 41 10.14 25.82 13.07
C LYS A 41 9.55 26.53 11.85
N ASP A 42 8.25 26.79 11.94
CA ASP A 42 7.45 27.68 11.09
C ASP A 42 6.99 27.14 9.73
N ALA A 43 5.83 26.49 9.72
CA ALA A 43 5.01 26.29 8.54
C ALA A 43 3.88 27.34 8.46
N PRO A 44 3.63 27.98 7.31
CA PRO A 44 2.59 29.01 7.16
C PRO A 44 1.17 28.42 7.08
N GLN A 45 0.21 29.16 7.67
CA GLN A 45 -1.20 28.78 7.77
C GLN A 45 -1.95 28.90 6.42
N PRO A 46 -2.87 27.97 6.10
CA PRO A 46 -3.66 28.01 4.87
C PRO A 46 -4.82 29.03 4.94
N ILE A 47 -5.02 29.73 3.82
CA ILE A 47 -6.08 30.72 3.60
C ILE A 47 -7.43 30.04 3.41
N VAL A 48 -8.40 30.36 4.26
CA VAL A 48 -9.79 29.87 4.20
C VAL A 48 -10.62 30.78 3.29
N ARG A 49 -11.34 30.20 2.32
CA ARG A 49 -12.39 30.89 1.53
C ARG A 49 -13.78 30.44 1.97
N PRO A 50 -14.77 31.35 2.07
CA PRO A 50 -16.13 31.00 2.50
C PRO A 50 -16.98 30.37 1.38
N ALA A 51 -17.90 29.49 1.79
CA ALA A 51 -18.83 28.77 0.92
C ALA A 51 -20.02 29.65 0.46
N PRO A 52 -20.56 29.41 -0.76
CA PRO A 52 -21.75 30.09 -1.23
C PRO A 52 -23.03 29.47 -0.66
N THR A 53 -23.93 30.33 -0.17
CA THR A 53 -25.30 29.97 0.23
C THR A 53 -26.23 29.99 -0.98
N THR A 54 -26.94 28.89 -1.27
CA THR A 54 -28.06 28.89 -2.21
C THR A 54 -29.36 28.46 -1.54
N ARG A 55 -30.33 29.35 -1.73
CA ARG A 55 -31.69 29.38 -1.18
C ARG A 55 -32.63 28.93 -2.31
N TRP A 56 -33.32 27.81 -2.16
CA TRP A 56 -34.40 27.41 -3.08
C TRP A 56 -35.65 27.09 -2.29
N SER A 57 -36.71 27.83 -2.60
CA SER A 57 -38.04 27.68 -2.05
C SER A 57 -39.05 27.65 -3.19
N ARG A 58 -40.05 26.78 -3.03
CA ARG A 58 -41.39 26.78 -3.66
C ARG A 58 -41.49 26.17 -5.07
N PHE A 59 -42.15 25.02 -5.11
CA PHE A 59 -43.23 24.73 -6.07
C PHE A 59 -44.32 23.93 -5.33
N THR A 60 -45.48 24.55 -5.11
CA THR A 60 -46.72 23.88 -4.70
C THR A 60 -47.84 24.43 -5.56
N HIS A 61 -48.22 23.73 -6.62
CA HIS A 61 -49.50 23.90 -7.32
C HIS A 61 -49.83 22.59 -8.06
N PHE A 62 -50.77 21.82 -7.52
CA PHE A 62 -51.57 20.89 -8.31
C PHE A 62 -53.01 20.97 -7.83
N GLY A 63 -53.85 21.47 -8.73
CA GLY A 63 -55.29 21.67 -8.56
C GLY A 63 -56.10 20.39 -8.75
N GLU A 64 -57.38 20.55 -8.42
CA GLU A 64 -58.38 19.55 -8.10
C GLU A 64 -58.80 18.67 -9.29
N LEU A 65 -58.85 17.35 -9.07
CA LEU A 65 -59.43 16.35 -9.98
C LEU A 65 -60.80 15.89 -9.45
N THR A 66 -61.77 15.78 -10.38
CA THR A 66 -63.19 15.51 -10.10
C THR A 66 -63.47 14.06 -9.70
N MET A 67 -64.53 13.86 -8.89
CA MET A 67 -64.85 12.61 -8.18
C MET A 67 -65.11 11.36 -9.07
N LEU A 68 -65.43 11.54 -10.35
CA LEU A 68 -65.70 10.41 -11.27
C LEU A 68 -64.42 9.76 -11.84
N GLN A 69 -63.27 10.42 -11.73
CA GLN A 69 -61.96 9.79 -12.01
C GLN A 69 -61.44 8.98 -10.82
N LYS A 70 -62.00 9.14 -9.61
CA LYS A 70 -61.51 8.47 -8.39
C LYS A 70 -61.89 6.98 -8.28
N LEU A 71 -62.85 6.49 -9.08
CA LEU A 71 -63.32 5.10 -9.02
C LEU A 71 -62.71 4.18 -10.09
N SER A 72 -62.12 4.71 -11.16
CA SER A 72 -61.34 3.96 -12.15
C SER A 72 -59.82 4.00 -11.88
N ILE A 73 -59.34 4.99 -11.13
CA ILE A 73 -57.94 5.08 -10.68
C ILE A 73 -57.61 4.06 -9.58
N THR A 74 -58.57 3.61 -8.78
CA THR A 74 -58.30 2.68 -7.67
C THR A 74 -57.96 1.26 -8.11
N SER A 75 -58.53 0.75 -9.22
CA SER A 75 -58.19 -0.59 -9.74
C SER A 75 -56.88 -0.61 -10.54
N LEU A 76 -56.60 0.46 -11.31
CA LEU A 76 -55.32 0.67 -11.96
C LEU A 76 -54.19 0.95 -10.95
N ALA A 77 -54.46 1.67 -9.86
CA ALA A 77 -53.51 1.88 -8.78
C ALA A 77 -53.18 0.58 -8.04
N ALA A 78 -54.15 -0.30 -7.77
CA ALA A 78 -53.88 -1.59 -7.13
C ALA A 78 -53.00 -2.51 -8.01
N SER A 79 -53.25 -2.50 -9.32
CA SER A 79 -52.49 -3.30 -10.30
C SER A 79 -51.09 -2.72 -10.54
N ALA A 80 -51.00 -1.39 -10.67
CA ALA A 80 -49.72 -0.69 -10.76
C ALA A 80 -48.91 -0.83 -9.48
N THR A 81 -49.54 -0.87 -8.30
CA THR A 81 -48.85 -1.09 -7.02
C THR A 81 -48.32 -2.52 -6.91
N LEU A 82 -49.05 -3.53 -7.39
CA LEU A 82 -48.54 -4.91 -7.43
C LEU A 82 -47.42 -5.09 -8.45
N VAL A 83 -47.49 -4.44 -9.61
CA VAL A 83 -46.40 -4.43 -10.60
C VAL A 83 -45.20 -3.63 -10.08
N LEU A 84 -45.42 -2.51 -9.37
CA LEU A 84 -44.34 -1.73 -8.74
C LEU A 84 -43.72 -2.50 -7.57
N LEU A 85 -44.51 -3.22 -6.77
CA LEU A 85 -44.02 -4.08 -5.69
C LEU A 85 -43.29 -5.31 -6.23
N ALA A 86 -43.78 -5.92 -7.32
CA ALA A 86 -43.07 -7.00 -8.00
C ALA A 86 -41.80 -6.50 -8.70
N TRP A 87 -41.82 -5.30 -9.28
CA TRP A 87 -40.65 -4.68 -9.89
C TRP A 87 -39.64 -4.27 -8.82
N VAL A 88 -40.06 -3.68 -7.71
CA VAL A 88 -39.19 -3.37 -6.55
C VAL A 88 -38.67 -4.64 -5.88
N ALA A 89 -39.45 -5.73 -5.86
CA ALA A 89 -39.02 -7.02 -5.32
C ALA A 89 -38.12 -7.82 -6.28
N THR A 90 -38.12 -7.53 -7.59
CA THR A 90 -37.29 -8.20 -8.59
C THR A 90 -36.12 -7.35 -9.08
N SER A 91 -36.16 -6.04 -8.88
CA SER A 91 -35.00 -5.15 -8.94
C SER A 91 -34.18 -5.36 -7.66
N ALA A 92 -33.63 -6.57 -7.50
CA ALA A 92 -32.44 -6.74 -6.69
C ALA A 92 -31.45 -5.68 -7.21
N THR A 93 -31.23 -4.64 -6.42
CA THR A 93 -30.31 -3.57 -6.76
C THR A 93 -28.95 -4.20 -6.88
N HIS A 94 -28.57 -4.56 -8.11
CA HIS A 94 -27.28 -5.13 -8.38
C HIS A 94 -26.23 -4.14 -7.91
N THR A 95 -25.38 -4.60 -6.99
CA THR A 95 -24.25 -3.80 -6.55
C THR A 95 -23.32 -3.61 -7.76
N SER A 96 -23.08 -2.35 -8.15
CA SER A 96 -22.09 -2.05 -9.19
C SER A 96 -20.77 -1.65 -8.53
N LEU A 97 -19.65 -2.10 -9.07
CA LEU A 97 -18.33 -1.74 -8.55
C LEU A 97 -18.13 -0.21 -8.53
N ALA A 98 -18.63 0.50 -9.54
CA ALA A 98 -18.60 1.96 -9.59
C ALA A 98 -19.27 2.62 -8.38
N GLN A 99 -20.43 2.10 -7.95
CA GLN A 99 -21.13 2.62 -6.78
C GLN A 99 -20.40 2.31 -5.49
N VAL A 100 -19.75 1.14 -5.40
CA VAL A 100 -18.90 0.76 -4.26
C VAL A 100 -17.74 1.73 -4.12
N VAL A 101 -17.06 2.02 -5.23
CA VAL A 101 -15.95 2.96 -5.23
C VAL A 101 -16.39 4.36 -4.81
N GLU A 102 -17.51 4.83 -5.34
CA GLU A 102 -18.06 6.13 -4.98
C GLU A 102 -18.41 6.21 -3.49
N ASN A 103 -18.88 5.12 -2.88
CA ASN A 103 -19.15 5.06 -1.46
C ASN A 103 -17.87 4.98 -0.61
N VAL A 104 -16.84 4.27 -1.07
CA VAL A 104 -15.51 4.26 -0.44
C VAL A 104 -14.90 5.67 -0.44
N ARG A 105 -15.02 6.42 -1.55
CA ARG A 105 -14.57 7.83 -1.65
C ARG A 105 -15.26 8.76 -0.65
N LYS A 106 -16.52 8.47 -0.33
CA LYS A 106 -17.31 9.24 0.65
C LYS A 106 -17.02 8.84 2.10
N ALA A 107 -16.30 7.75 2.32
CA ALA A 107 -15.99 7.31 3.66
C ALA A 107 -15.09 8.34 4.37
N THR A 108 -15.42 8.64 5.62
CA THR A 108 -14.63 9.55 6.46
C THR A 108 -13.67 8.81 7.38
N SER A 109 -13.93 7.54 7.63
CA SER A 109 -13.09 6.65 8.43
C SER A 109 -13.40 5.18 8.12
N TYR A 110 -12.47 4.31 8.51
CA TYR A 110 -12.78 2.90 8.72
C TYR A 110 -11.82 2.29 9.75
N GLN A 111 -12.23 1.16 10.30
CA GLN A 111 -11.35 0.22 11.00
C GLN A 111 -11.51 -1.17 10.40
N ALA A 112 -10.43 -1.95 10.35
CA ALA A 112 -10.47 -3.33 9.86
C ALA A 112 -9.44 -4.19 10.61
N ASP A 113 -9.79 -5.45 10.86
CA ASP A 113 -8.81 -6.43 11.27
C ASP A 113 -8.02 -6.87 10.02
N VAL A 114 -6.70 -6.98 10.17
CA VAL A 114 -5.79 -7.36 9.08
C VAL A 114 -5.17 -8.71 9.41
N ARG A 115 -5.17 -9.61 8.45
CA ARG A 115 -4.46 -10.87 8.51
C ARG A 115 -3.58 -11.03 7.29
N MET A 116 -2.33 -11.40 7.52
CA MET A 116 -1.38 -11.75 6.46
C MET A 116 -1.01 -13.21 6.64
N ASP A 117 -1.40 -14.02 5.66
CA ASP A 117 -1.09 -15.45 5.63
C ASP A 117 0.24 -15.66 4.90
N ALA A 118 1.34 -15.77 5.65
CA ALA A 118 2.62 -16.22 5.11
C ALA A 118 2.80 -17.73 5.36
N ALA A 119 3.60 -18.40 4.52
CA ALA A 119 3.75 -19.87 4.51
C ALA A 119 4.05 -20.51 5.89
N ASP A 120 4.73 -19.80 6.79
CA ASP A 120 5.08 -20.28 8.13
C ASP A 120 4.48 -19.45 9.28
N ARG A 121 3.83 -18.31 8.98
CA ARG A 121 3.42 -17.31 9.98
C ARG A 121 2.17 -16.56 9.57
N ASN A 122 1.20 -16.52 10.47
CA ASN A 122 0.08 -15.59 10.37
C ASN A 122 0.41 -14.34 11.19
N VAL A 123 0.53 -13.21 10.50
CA VAL A 123 0.59 -11.90 11.15
C VAL A 123 -0.84 -11.37 11.22
N THR A 124 -1.29 -11.05 12.42
CA THR A 124 -2.59 -10.40 12.63
C THR A 124 -2.37 -9.00 13.17
N GLY A 125 -3.32 -8.12 12.86
CA GLY A 125 -3.25 -6.73 13.22
C GLY A 125 -4.58 -6.03 13.07
N ARG A 126 -4.55 -4.72 13.24
CA ARG A 126 -5.70 -3.85 12.99
C ARG A 126 -5.22 -2.59 12.31
N ILE A 127 -6.01 -2.11 11.37
CA ILE A 127 -5.79 -0.83 10.71
C ILE A 127 -6.94 0.10 11.05
N TYR A 128 -6.61 1.37 11.28
CA TYR A 128 -7.54 2.46 11.42
C TYR A 128 -7.14 3.53 10.42
N TRP A 129 -8.13 4.09 9.76
CA TRP A 129 -7.94 5.18 8.83
C TRP A 129 -9.00 6.24 9.08
N ARG A 130 -8.62 7.51 8.99
CA ARG A 130 -9.55 8.62 8.90
C ARG A 130 -9.08 9.64 7.88
N ALA A 131 -10.06 10.26 7.23
CA ALA A 131 -9.81 11.34 6.30
C ALA A 131 -9.08 12.52 6.98
N PRO A 132 -8.16 13.22 6.29
CA PRO A 132 -7.84 13.01 4.88
C PRO A 132 -6.90 11.83 4.63
N MET A 133 -5.91 11.52 5.49
CA MET A 133 -5.02 10.35 5.35
C MET A 133 -4.30 10.00 6.67
N ASP A 134 -4.98 10.06 7.81
CA ASP A 134 -4.38 9.60 9.06
C ASP A 134 -4.53 8.08 9.13
N VAL A 135 -3.42 7.37 9.31
CA VAL A 135 -3.38 5.91 9.36
C VAL A 135 -2.77 5.49 10.68
N ARG A 136 -3.40 4.52 11.35
CA ARG A 136 -2.81 3.77 12.45
C ARG A 136 -2.82 2.30 12.09
N MET A 137 -1.69 1.64 12.26
CA MET A 137 -1.54 0.20 12.11
C MET A 137 -1.07 -0.39 13.44
N GLU A 138 -1.67 -1.51 13.81
CA GLU A 138 -1.36 -2.29 14.99
C GLU A 138 -1.01 -3.71 14.55
N PHE A 139 0.12 -4.26 15.01
CA PHE A 139 0.58 -5.60 14.61
C PHE A 139 0.89 -6.50 15.82
N ASP A 140 0.68 -7.80 15.62
CA ASP A 140 0.94 -8.90 16.55
C ASP A 140 0.13 -8.79 17.86
N ASN A 141 -1.20 -8.70 17.72
CA ASN A 141 -2.17 -8.55 18.81
C ASN A 141 -2.49 -9.88 19.55
N ARG A 142 -1.63 -10.90 19.48
CA ARG A 142 -1.92 -12.26 20.01
C ARG A 142 -2.19 -12.30 21.52
N LEU A 143 -1.76 -11.27 22.27
CA LEU A 143 -1.95 -11.15 23.71
C LEU A 143 -2.98 -10.07 24.10
N GLY A 144 -3.79 -9.59 23.14
CA GLY A 144 -4.78 -8.53 23.38
C GLY A 144 -4.21 -7.11 23.37
N GLU A 145 -2.88 -6.96 23.42
CA GLU A 145 -2.17 -5.69 23.23
C GLU A 145 -1.33 -5.73 21.95
N PRO A 146 -1.29 -4.65 21.16
CA PRO A 146 -0.42 -4.58 20.00
C PRO A 146 1.04 -4.56 20.43
N ARG A 147 1.91 -5.29 19.72
CA ARG A 147 3.35 -5.22 19.98
C ARG A 147 3.99 -4.04 19.27
N GLU A 148 3.53 -3.77 18.06
CA GLU A 148 4.00 -2.67 17.23
C GLU A 148 2.81 -1.82 16.84
N ILE A 149 2.98 -0.50 16.93
CA ILE A 149 2.00 0.49 16.52
C ILE A 149 2.71 1.50 15.63
N ASP A 150 2.21 1.73 14.44
CA ASP A 150 2.68 2.82 13.58
C ASP A 150 1.54 3.78 13.28
N ILE A 151 1.80 5.07 13.44
CA ILE A 151 0.86 6.15 13.15
C ILE A 151 1.50 7.06 12.11
N PHE A 152 0.79 7.26 11.01
CA PHE A 152 1.20 8.11 9.90
C PHE A 152 0.18 9.21 9.66
N PHE A 153 0.68 10.38 9.26
CA PHE A 153 -0.12 11.53 8.89
C PHE A 153 0.27 12.01 7.50
N ARG A 154 -0.66 12.71 6.85
CA ARG A 154 -0.35 13.48 5.65
C ARG A 154 0.51 14.69 6.01
N ASN A 155 1.67 14.82 5.37
CA ASN A 155 2.56 15.97 5.46
C ASN A 155 2.99 16.33 6.88
N LYS A 156 2.94 15.38 7.81
CA LYS A 156 3.36 15.57 9.21
C LYS A 156 4.12 14.34 9.70
N PRO A 157 5.11 14.51 10.59
CA PRO A 157 5.77 13.39 11.24
C PRO A 157 4.78 12.47 11.95
N GLY A 158 5.05 11.18 11.90
CA GLY A 158 4.32 10.14 12.61
C GLY A 158 5.09 9.59 13.81
N ILE A 159 4.60 8.50 14.40
CA ILE A 159 5.31 7.77 15.47
C ILE A 159 5.21 6.27 15.24
N GLY A 160 6.31 5.54 15.45
CA GLY A 160 6.32 4.10 15.61
C GLY A 160 6.57 3.76 17.07
N ILE A 161 5.82 2.85 17.64
CA ILE A 161 5.90 2.44 19.05
C ILE A 161 6.08 0.94 19.09
N SER A 162 7.16 0.48 19.73
CA SER A 162 7.36 -0.93 20.07
C SER A 162 7.10 -1.14 21.55
N ASN A 163 5.97 -1.75 21.86
CA ASN A 163 5.61 -2.12 23.23
C ASN A 163 6.52 -3.25 23.76
N LYS A 164 7.09 -4.06 22.85
CA LYS A 164 8.02 -5.14 23.19
C LYS A 164 9.33 -4.60 23.78
N THR A 165 9.91 -3.57 23.17
CA THR A 165 11.18 -2.97 23.63
C THR A 165 10.96 -1.73 24.48
N ARG A 166 9.72 -1.26 24.63
CA ARG A 166 9.34 0.00 25.28
C ARG A 166 10.09 1.19 24.67
N THR A 167 10.17 1.20 23.35
CA THR A 167 10.81 2.28 22.59
C THR A 167 9.85 2.91 21.60
N TYR A 168 10.13 4.13 21.16
CA TYR A 168 9.41 4.78 20.08
C TYR A 168 10.37 5.40 19.06
N ARG A 169 9.91 5.62 17.84
CA ARG A 169 10.64 6.33 16.77
C ARG A 169 9.74 7.37 16.15
N ILE A 170 10.33 8.44 15.63
CA ILE A 170 9.58 9.44 14.86
C ILE A 170 9.63 9.07 13.37
N HIS A 171 8.46 8.92 12.76
CA HIS A 171 8.38 8.79 11.31
C HIS A 171 8.46 10.17 10.69
N ALA A 172 9.12 10.29 9.54
CA ALA A 172 9.09 11.53 8.81
C ALA A 172 7.71 11.90 8.29
N ALA A 173 7.57 13.17 7.91
CA ALA A 173 6.44 13.60 7.12
C ALA A 173 6.43 12.88 5.77
N ARG A 174 5.34 12.18 5.47
CA ARG A 174 5.10 11.54 4.18
C ARG A 174 4.03 12.31 3.42
N SER A 175 4.08 12.31 2.09
CA SER A 175 3.01 12.88 1.24
C SER A 175 1.63 12.21 1.48
N GLY A 176 1.65 11.09 2.19
CA GLY A 176 0.51 10.32 2.69
C GLY A 176 0.70 8.86 2.32
N VAL A 177 0.47 7.94 3.28
CA VAL A 177 0.36 6.51 2.95
C VAL A 177 -1.09 6.27 2.56
N SER A 178 -1.35 5.92 1.31
CA SER A 178 -2.68 5.44 0.94
C SER A 178 -2.89 4.11 1.65
N SER A 179 -3.96 4.01 2.42
CA SER A 179 -4.39 2.72 2.95
C SER A 179 -4.63 1.76 1.77
N PRO A 180 -4.25 0.47 1.87
CA PRO A 180 -4.54 -0.50 0.82
C PRO A 180 -6.03 -0.60 0.47
N ILE A 181 -6.93 -0.42 1.44
CA ILE A 181 -8.38 -0.36 1.19
C ILE A 181 -8.73 0.93 0.47
N MET A 182 -8.09 2.05 0.81
CA MET A 182 -8.36 3.33 0.15
C MET A 182 -7.85 3.38 -1.29
N GLN A 183 -6.91 2.52 -1.70
CA GLN A 183 -6.54 2.37 -3.11
C GLN A 183 -7.73 1.94 -3.99
N LEU A 184 -8.78 1.33 -3.41
CA LEU A 184 -10.04 1.06 -4.13
C LEU A 184 -10.67 2.34 -4.70
N GLN A 185 -10.39 3.51 -4.13
CA GLN A 185 -10.90 4.79 -4.63
C GLN A 185 -10.32 5.16 -6.00
N GLU A 186 -9.17 4.58 -6.37
CA GLU A 186 -8.47 4.85 -7.63
C GLU A 186 -9.02 3.98 -8.78
N LEU A 187 -9.79 2.93 -8.47
CA LEU A 187 -10.43 2.05 -9.45
C LEU A 187 -11.14 2.75 -10.63
N PRO A 188 -11.77 3.93 -10.50
CA PRO A 188 -12.46 4.59 -11.62
C PRO A 188 -11.50 5.25 -12.60
N ASN A 189 -10.22 5.43 -12.23
CA ASN A 189 -9.17 5.84 -13.16
C ASN A 189 -8.81 4.69 -14.13
N PHE A 190 -9.24 3.48 -13.81
CA PHE A 190 -9.05 2.28 -14.61
C PHE A 190 -10.42 1.89 -15.18
N GLU A 191 -10.48 1.37 -16.41
CA GLU A 191 -11.74 1.02 -17.06
C GLU A 191 -12.57 0.11 -16.13
N ALA A 192 -13.62 0.70 -15.53
CA ALA A 192 -14.16 0.35 -14.22
C ALA A 192 -15.05 -0.91 -14.20
N GLU A 193 -14.70 -1.92 -14.97
CA GLU A 193 -15.39 -3.21 -14.98
C GLU A 193 -14.59 -4.21 -14.13
N ALA A 194 -15.26 -4.74 -13.10
CA ALA A 194 -14.76 -5.92 -12.42
C ALA A 194 -14.46 -6.99 -13.48
N GLN A 195 -13.25 -7.55 -13.46
CA GLN A 195 -12.86 -8.61 -14.40
C GLN A 195 -13.86 -9.76 -14.31
N ARG A 196 -14.32 -10.05 -13.08
CA ARG A 196 -15.27 -11.12 -12.82
C ARG A 196 -16.14 -10.81 -11.60
N ARG A 197 -17.45 -11.05 -11.74
CA ARG A 197 -18.38 -11.15 -10.59
C ARG A 197 -18.27 -12.55 -10.00
N LEU A 198 -18.15 -12.65 -8.69
CA LEU A 198 -17.99 -13.92 -7.97
C LEU A 198 -19.32 -14.50 -7.46
N GLY A 199 -20.43 -13.78 -7.63
CA GLY A 199 -21.74 -14.15 -7.11
C GLY A 199 -21.95 -13.66 -5.67
N THR A 200 -22.83 -14.34 -4.93
CA THR A 200 -23.12 -14.01 -3.53
C THR A 200 -22.47 -14.99 -2.56
N LYS A 201 -22.05 -14.50 -1.40
CA LYS A 201 -21.49 -15.30 -0.31
C LYS A 201 -21.90 -14.72 1.03
N ARG A 202 -22.28 -15.58 1.98
CA ARG A 202 -22.54 -15.15 3.36
C ARG A 202 -21.22 -15.02 4.12
N ILE A 203 -20.91 -13.82 4.59
CA ILE A 203 -19.71 -13.49 5.38
C ILE A 203 -20.19 -12.86 6.68
N GLN A 204 -19.85 -13.45 7.83
CA GLN A 204 -20.21 -12.92 9.15
C GLN A 204 -21.73 -12.70 9.32
N GLY A 205 -22.54 -13.56 8.70
CA GLY A 205 -24.00 -13.46 8.71
C GLY A 205 -24.60 -12.47 7.69
N ILE A 206 -23.77 -11.68 7.00
CA ILE A 206 -24.18 -10.73 5.97
C ILE A 206 -24.08 -11.41 4.60
N GLU A 207 -25.11 -11.29 3.77
CA GLU A 207 -25.05 -11.71 2.37
C GLU A 207 -24.32 -10.64 1.56
N CYS A 208 -23.16 -10.99 1.00
CA CYS A 208 -22.29 -10.07 0.27
C CYS A 208 -22.21 -10.46 -1.21
N GLU A 209 -22.07 -9.46 -2.08
CA GLU A 209 -21.73 -9.63 -3.50
C GLU A 209 -20.22 -9.55 -3.72
N GLY A 210 -19.65 -10.48 -4.47
CA GLY A 210 -18.20 -10.57 -4.69
C GLY A 210 -17.74 -10.05 -6.05
N PHE A 211 -16.61 -9.36 -6.04
CA PHE A 211 -15.90 -8.88 -7.24
C PHE A 211 -14.45 -9.34 -7.19
N GLU A 212 -13.91 -9.65 -8.36
CA GLU A 212 -12.51 -9.97 -8.58
C GLU A 212 -11.91 -8.97 -9.57
N ILE A 213 -10.76 -8.42 -9.21
CA ILE A 213 -10.05 -7.37 -9.94
C ILE A 213 -8.58 -7.78 -10.01
N GLU A 214 -7.96 -7.63 -11.17
CA GLU A 214 -6.51 -7.83 -11.32
C GLU A 214 -5.78 -6.64 -10.68
N VAL A 215 -4.78 -6.92 -9.83
CA VAL A 215 -4.04 -5.85 -9.11
C VAL A 215 -3.30 -4.92 -10.06
N SER A 216 -2.84 -5.43 -11.22
CA SER A 216 -2.22 -4.63 -12.28
C SER A 216 -3.16 -3.57 -12.87
N LYS A 217 -4.48 -3.74 -12.73
CA LYS A 217 -5.47 -2.71 -13.08
C LYS A 217 -5.64 -1.64 -12.00
N ILE A 218 -4.98 -1.76 -10.85
CA ILE A 218 -5.01 -0.75 -9.77
C ILE A 218 -3.65 -0.07 -9.71
N ASP A 219 -2.60 -0.86 -9.82
CA ASP A 219 -1.24 -0.38 -9.96
C ASP A 219 -0.53 -1.22 -11.02
N PRO A 220 -0.33 -0.69 -12.24
CA PRO A 220 0.31 -1.42 -13.33
C PRO A 220 1.78 -1.74 -13.06
N ASN A 221 2.39 -1.14 -12.03
CA ASN A 221 3.77 -1.44 -11.62
C ASN A 221 3.86 -2.62 -10.67
N VAL A 222 2.73 -3.17 -10.24
CA VAL A 222 2.71 -4.31 -9.34
C VAL A 222 2.58 -5.60 -10.14
N GLY A 223 3.19 -6.67 -9.64
CA GLY A 223 3.14 -8.02 -10.22
C GLY A 223 1.73 -8.57 -10.41
N ALA A 224 1.64 -9.71 -11.08
CA ALA A 224 0.36 -10.36 -11.34
C ALA A 224 -0.33 -10.72 -10.03
N GLY A 225 -1.55 -10.24 -9.81
CA GLY A 225 -2.25 -10.46 -8.56
C GLY A 225 -3.75 -10.28 -8.68
N THR A 226 -4.44 -10.69 -7.64
CA THR A 226 -5.90 -10.63 -7.54
C THR A 226 -6.31 -9.89 -6.28
N LEU A 227 -7.10 -8.85 -6.46
CA LEU A 227 -7.89 -8.19 -5.44
C LEU A 227 -9.30 -8.80 -5.47
N THR A 228 -9.75 -9.34 -4.35
CA THR A 228 -11.14 -9.77 -4.14
C THR A 228 -11.83 -8.83 -3.17
N VAL A 229 -13.01 -8.34 -3.54
CA VAL A 229 -13.83 -7.45 -2.72
C VAL A 229 -15.20 -8.08 -2.52
N TRP A 230 -15.60 -8.29 -1.26
CA TRP A 230 -16.94 -8.72 -0.89
C TRP A 230 -17.71 -7.55 -0.30
N VAL A 231 -18.84 -7.19 -0.90
CA VAL A 231 -19.56 -5.95 -0.64
C VAL A 231 -20.90 -6.24 0.00
N ASN A 232 -21.24 -5.49 1.04
CA ASN A 232 -22.58 -5.52 1.62
C ASN A 232 -23.55 -4.74 0.71
N PRO A 233 -24.59 -5.37 0.14
CA PRO A 233 -25.49 -4.73 -0.83
C PRO A 233 -26.34 -3.62 -0.22
N VAL A 234 -26.51 -3.58 1.10
CA VAL A 234 -27.33 -2.57 1.79
C VAL A 234 -26.65 -1.21 1.84
N ASN A 235 -25.36 -1.18 2.22
CA ASN A 235 -24.58 0.06 2.32
C ASN A 235 -23.60 0.23 1.15
N GLN A 236 -23.48 -0.78 0.28
CA GLN A 236 -22.61 -0.82 -0.88
C GLN A 236 -21.16 -0.46 -0.52
N LEU A 237 -20.69 -0.95 0.62
CA LEU A 237 -19.31 -0.81 1.09
C LEU A 237 -18.66 -2.18 1.28
N PRO A 238 -17.34 -2.30 1.09
CA PRO A 238 -16.63 -3.56 1.32
C PRO A 238 -16.82 -4.08 2.75
N ASN A 239 -17.25 -5.32 2.89
CA ASN A 239 -17.22 -6.06 4.15
C ASN A 239 -15.88 -6.79 4.34
N THR A 240 -15.28 -7.25 3.24
CA THR A 240 -14.00 -7.95 3.23
C THR A 240 -13.23 -7.60 1.96
N VAL A 241 -11.92 -7.40 2.10
CA VAL A 241 -11.00 -7.16 0.98
C VAL A 241 -9.83 -8.13 1.13
N SER A 242 -9.42 -8.81 0.06
CA SER A 242 -8.20 -9.62 0.07
C SER A 242 -7.34 -9.37 -1.15
N ILE A 243 -6.03 -9.28 -0.96
CA ILE A 243 -5.03 -9.06 -1.99
C ILE A 243 -4.09 -10.26 -1.99
N SER A 244 -3.92 -10.88 -3.16
CA SER A 244 -2.98 -11.98 -3.37
C SER A 244 -2.11 -11.67 -4.59
N PHE A 245 -0.82 -11.94 -4.49
CA PHE A 245 0.11 -11.87 -5.61
C PHE A 245 0.43 -13.29 -6.07
N SER A 246 0.40 -13.52 -7.39
CA SER A 246 0.54 -14.86 -7.99
C SER A 246 2.00 -15.21 -8.27
N ASP A 247 2.83 -14.20 -8.52
CA ASP A 247 4.24 -14.29 -8.88
C ASP A 247 5.18 -14.16 -7.69
N LEU A 248 4.68 -13.62 -6.58
CA LEU A 248 5.44 -13.48 -5.36
C LEU A 248 5.06 -14.60 -4.38
N ALA A 249 6.04 -15.12 -3.64
CA ALA A 249 5.80 -15.85 -2.39
C ALA A 249 5.26 -14.93 -1.28
N SER A 250 4.51 -13.89 -1.66
CA SER A 250 3.98 -12.86 -0.81
C SER A 250 2.76 -13.38 -0.06
N PRO A 251 2.59 -12.97 1.21
CA PRO A 251 1.43 -13.35 1.97
C PRO A 251 0.15 -12.80 1.34
N THR A 252 -0.93 -13.58 1.38
CA THR A 252 -2.26 -13.03 1.09
C THR A 252 -2.63 -12.08 2.23
N MET A 253 -2.89 -10.82 1.90
CA MET A 253 -3.36 -9.82 2.85
C MET A 253 -4.88 -9.78 2.84
N ILE A 254 -5.50 -9.91 4.01
CA ILE A 254 -6.95 -9.99 4.17
C ILE A 254 -7.38 -8.94 5.19
N PHE A 255 -8.30 -8.07 4.78
CA PHE A 255 -8.99 -7.10 5.61
C PHE A 255 -10.41 -7.61 5.88
N GLU A 256 -10.73 -7.83 7.15
CA GLU A 256 -12.02 -8.33 7.59
C GLU A 256 -12.58 -7.48 8.73
N ASN A 257 -13.85 -7.71 9.10
CA ASN A 257 -14.55 -6.90 10.11
C ASN A 257 -14.50 -5.39 9.81
N ILE A 258 -14.62 -5.02 8.53
CA ILE A 258 -14.47 -3.63 8.12
C ILE A 258 -15.67 -2.82 8.62
N ILE A 259 -15.42 -1.86 9.49
CA ILE A 259 -16.44 -0.95 10.03
C ILE A 259 -16.15 0.44 9.46
N TRP A 260 -17.06 0.91 8.61
CA TRP A 260 -16.96 2.19 7.91
C TRP A 260 -17.62 3.32 8.69
N ASN A 261 -17.09 4.54 8.52
CA ASN A 261 -17.64 5.78 9.07
C ASN A 261 -17.87 5.73 10.59
N ASN A 262 -17.07 4.93 11.31
CA ASN A 262 -17.09 4.93 12.76
C ASN A 262 -16.39 6.16 13.31
N ALA A 263 -16.93 6.72 14.39
CA ALA A 263 -16.25 7.77 15.14
C ALA A 263 -14.99 7.19 15.78
N LEU A 264 -13.83 7.51 15.21
CA LEU A 264 -12.53 7.15 15.76
C LEU A 264 -12.09 8.23 16.74
N GLU A 265 -11.71 7.83 17.94
CA GLU A 265 -11.23 8.75 18.97
C GLU A 265 -9.89 9.37 18.58
N ASP A 266 -9.70 10.65 18.87
CA ASP A 266 -8.44 11.35 18.60
C ASP A 266 -7.24 10.71 19.31
N ALA A 267 -7.46 10.13 20.48
CA ALA A 267 -6.42 9.46 21.26
C ALA A 267 -5.79 8.27 20.51
N LEU A 268 -6.50 7.61 19.59
CA LEU A 268 -5.94 6.54 18.75
C LEU A 268 -4.80 7.07 17.86
N PHE A 269 -4.85 8.34 17.47
CA PHE A 269 -3.87 8.98 16.60
C PHE A 269 -2.93 9.90 17.39
N SER A 270 -2.75 9.67 18.70
CA SER A 270 -1.78 10.45 19.48
C SER A 270 -0.34 10.11 19.08
N THR A 271 0.47 11.13 18.78
CA THR A 271 1.92 11.01 18.59
C THR A 271 2.73 11.22 19.86
N ALA A 272 2.07 11.45 20.99
CA ALA A 272 2.77 11.56 22.27
C ALA A 272 3.40 10.21 22.63
N PRO A 273 4.72 10.13 22.86
CA PRO A 273 5.36 8.90 23.29
C PRO A 273 4.71 8.38 24.59
N PRO A 274 4.46 7.07 24.72
CA PRO A 274 3.91 6.53 25.96
C PRO A 274 4.85 6.77 27.15
N VAL A 275 4.28 6.92 28.36
CA VAL A 275 5.05 7.20 29.57
C VAL A 275 6.07 6.09 29.84
N GLY A 276 7.33 6.49 30.01
CA GLY A 276 8.44 5.57 30.28
C GLY A 276 8.86 4.75 29.07
N TYR A 277 8.59 5.23 27.85
CA TYR A 277 9.20 4.72 26.62
C TYR A 277 10.39 5.58 26.27
N GLU A 278 11.43 4.96 25.72
CA GLU A 278 12.66 5.65 25.30
C GLU A 278 12.64 5.88 23.79
N LEU A 279 13.25 6.97 23.33
CA LEU A 279 13.52 7.12 21.90
C LEU A 279 14.41 5.95 21.49
N ALA A 280 13.92 5.13 20.56
CA ALA A 280 14.66 4.03 19.97
C ALA A 280 15.93 4.64 19.42
N GLN A 281 17.08 4.33 20.04
CA GLN A 281 18.34 4.72 19.42
C GLN A 281 18.36 4.07 18.04
N PRO A 282 18.72 4.83 16.99
CA PRO A 282 18.92 4.22 15.69
C PRO A 282 19.84 3.03 15.92
N ALA A 283 19.42 1.86 15.42
CA ALA A 283 20.22 0.65 15.61
C ALA A 283 21.67 0.99 15.25
N LYS A 284 22.64 0.39 15.94
CA LYS A 284 24.07 0.68 15.75
C LYS A 284 24.54 0.59 14.29
N HIS A 285 23.73 -0.04 13.43
CA HIS A 285 23.68 0.14 11.99
C HIS A 285 22.95 1.45 11.64
N SER A 286 23.71 2.54 11.67
CA SER A 286 23.30 3.87 11.22
C SER A 286 22.55 3.80 9.89
N ASN A 287 21.62 4.74 9.66
CA ASN A 287 21.15 5.00 8.30
C ASN A 287 22.37 5.06 7.38
N PRO A 288 22.33 4.37 6.22
CA PRO A 288 23.41 4.53 5.26
C PRO A 288 23.55 6.03 4.97
N SER A 289 24.78 6.52 5.03
CA SER A 289 25.12 7.85 4.54
C SER A 289 24.61 8.03 3.10
N VAL A 290 24.43 9.27 2.65
CA VAL A 290 24.00 9.54 1.27
C VAL A 290 24.90 8.83 0.26
N ALA A 291 26.22 8.79 0.51
CA ALA A 291 27.17 8.05 -0.32
C ALA A 291 26.91 6.53 -0.35
N GLU A 292 26.62 5.91 0.81
CA GLU A 292 26.27 4.49 0.87
C GLU A 292 24.92 4.19 0.20
N GLN A 293 23.95 5.10 0.32
CA GLN A 293 22.66 5.00 -0.37
C GLN A 293 22.88 5.04 -1.89
N VAL A 294 23.56 6.08 -2.40
CA VAL A 294 23.87 6.25 -3.82
C VAL A 294 24.62 5.03 -4.36
N SER A 295 25.64 4.54 -3.65
CA SER A 295 26.40 3.36 -4.08
C SER A 295 25.52 2.11 -4.18
N ALA A 296 24.65 1.85 -3.20
CA ALA A 296 23.76 0.70 -3.23
C ALA A 296 22.71 0.81 -4.36
N ILE A 297 22.17 2.01 -4.60
CA ILE A 297 21.24 2.28 -5.68
C ILE A 297 21.91 2.06 -7.04
N ILE A 298 23.09 2.64 -7.28
CA ILE A 298 23.87 2.47 -8.51
C ILE A 298 24.18 1.00 -8.77
N GLN A 299 24.64 0.27 -7.76
CA GLN A 299 24.94 -1.16 -7.89
C GLN A 299 23.70 -1.93 -8.36
N SER A 300 22.54 -1.61 -7.79
CA SER A 300 21.29 -2.31 -8.10
C SER A 300 20.79 -2.00 -9.51
N LEU A 301 20.79 -0.71 -9.89
CA LEU A 301 20.45 -0.27 -11.23
C LEU A 301 21.38 -0.87 -12.29
N ARG A 302 22.68 -0.98 -12.00
CA ARG A 302 23.67 -1.62 -12.88
C ARG A 302 23.34 -3.09 -13.11
N ILE A 303 23.16 -3.87 -12.04
CA ILE A 303 22.83 -5.30 -12.13
C ILE A 303 21.56 -5.50 -12.96
N PHE A 304 20.54 -4.67 -12.75
CA PHE A 304 19.31 -4.76 -13.54
C PHE A 304 19.55 -4.45 -15.02
N ALA A 305 20.29 -3.38 -15.33
CA ALA A 305 20.61 -3.04 -16.71
C ALA A 305 21.43 -4.14 -17.40
N GLU A 306 22.38 -4.77 -16.70
CA GLU A 306 23.17 -5.89 -17.22
C GLU A 306 22.29 -7.12 -17.56
N LEU A 307 21.29 -7.41 -16.72
CA LEU A 307 20.37 -8.53 -16.91
C LEU A 307 19.21 -8.23 -17.87
N ASN A 308 18.94 -6.96 -18.19
CA ASN A 308 17.77 -6.51 -18.95
C ASN A 308 18.16 -5.75 -20.23
N ASP A 309 19.19 -6.21 -20.94
CA ASP A 309 19.65 -5.67 -22.22
C ASP A 309 19.89 -4.15 -22.21
N GLY A 310 20.51 -3.66 -21.14
CA GLY A 310 20.83 -2.24 -20.96
C GLY A 310 19.61 -1.37 -20.67
N LYS A 311 18.53 -1.90 -20.11
CA LYS A 311 17.34 -1.11 -19.74
C LYS A 311 17.10 -1.12 -18.23
N TYR A 312 16.76 0.05 -17.69
CA TYR A 312 16.32 0.18 -16.31
C TYR A 312 14.89 -0.35 -16.09
N PRO A 313 14.47 -0.57 -14.83
CA PRO A 313 13.09 -0.92 -14.52
C PRO A 313 12.09 0.04 -15.16
N GLN A 314 11.17 -0.50 -15.96
CA GLN A 314 10.13 0.24 -16.66
C GLN A 314 8.90 0.37 -15.75
N VAL A 315 9.06 1.09 -14.63
CA VAL A 315 8.03 1.32 -13.61
C VAL A 315 7.99 2.78 -13.23
N SER A 316 6.81 3.29 -12.86
CA SER A 316 6.68 4.66 -12.34
C SER A 316 6.96 4.73 -10.84
N VAL A 317 6.86 3.61 -10.13
CA VAL A 317 7.19 3.45 -8.72
C VAL A 317 8.02 2.19 -8.53
N VAL A 318 9.13 2.31 -7.80
CA VAL A 318 10.05 1.20 -7.53
C VAL A 318 9.58 0.43 -6.30
N TYR A 319 8.93 -0.72 -6.53
CA TYR A 319 8.61 -1.69 -5.47
C TYR A 319 9.71 -2.74 -5.39
N GLY A 320 10.44 -2.78 -4.26
CA GLY A 320 11.64 -3.62 -4.14
C GLY A 320 11.40 -5.11 -4.34
N ASP A 321 10.25 -5.62 -3.90
CA ASP A 321 9.82 -7.01 -4.08
C ASP A 321 9.46 -7.34 -5.53
N VAL A 322 8.77 -6.43 -6.24
CA VAL A 322 8.46 -6.58 -7.67
C VAL A 322 9.75 -6.60 -8.50
N ILE A 323 10.66 -5.65 -8.24
CA ILE A 323 11.95 -5.60 -8.95
C ILE A 323 12.80 -6.82 -8.65
N GLN A 324 12.81 -7.30 -7.39
CA GLN A 324 13.50 -8.54 -7.03
C GLN A 324 12.95 -9.74 -7.82
N ALA A 325 11.63 -9.91 -7.90
CA ALA A 325 11.03 -11.00 -8.65
C ALA A 325 11.36 -10.93 -10.14
N GLN A 326 11.39 -9.71 -10.71
CA GLN A 326 11.81 -9.50 -12.08
C GLN A 326 13.29 -9.86 -12.29
N LEU A 327 14.19 -9.44 -11.39
CA LEU A 327 15.61 -9.78 -11.46
C LEU A 327 15.84 -11.29 -11.38
N LEU A 328 15.15 -11.97 -10.46
CA LEU A 328 15.23 -13.43 -10.36
C LEU A 328 14.80 -14.10 -11.67
N LYS A 329 13.73 -13.63 -12.29
CA LYS A 329 13.28 -14.13 -13.60
C LYS A 329 14.29 -13.85 -14.71
N LEU A 330 14.89 -12.66 -14.75
CA LEU A 330 15.91 -12.29 -15.73
C LEU A 330 17.18 -13.14 -15.58
N GLY A 331 17.60 -13.43 -14.34
CA GLY A 331 18.69 -14.37 -14.02
C GLY A 331 18.32 -15.85 -14.17
N GLY A 332 17.12 -16.18 -14.67
CA GLY A 332 16.72 -17.56 -14.92
C GLY A 332 16.31 -18.38 -13.69
N TYR A 333 16.05 -17.73 -12.55
CA TYR A 333 15.61 -18.39 -11.32
C TYR A 333 14.08 -18.56 -11.29
N SER A 334 13.64 -19.72 -10.81
CA SER A 334 12.23 -20.03 -10.54
C SER A 334 11.92 -19.94 -9.05
N MET A 335 10.68 -19.58 -8.71
CA MET A 335 10.20 -19.58 -7.32
C MET A 335 9.42 -20.86 -7.01
N PRO A 336 9.58 -21.50 -5.83
CA PRO A 336 10.57 -21.17 -4.80
C PRO A 336 12.00 -21.53 -5.24
N VAL A 337 12.97 -20.73 -4.78
CA VAL A 337 14.39 -20.96 -5.07
C VAL A 337 14.88 -22.17 -4.27
N ASP A 338 15.56 -23.11 -4.93
CA ASP A 338 16.12 -24.28 -4.27
C ASP A 338 17.47 -23.98 -3.58
N ARG A 339 17.97 -24.96 -2.81
CA ARG A 339 19.22 -24.79 -2.03
C ARG A 339 20.47 -24.62 -2.89
N GLU A 340 20.48 -25.17 -4.10
CA GLU A 340 21.63 -25.07 -5.00
C GLU A 340 21.65 -23.69 -5.65
N GLN A 341 20.50 -23.19 -6.09
CA GLN A 341 20.33 -21.84 -6.63
C GLN A 341 20.71 -20.76 -5.60
N VAL A 342 20.40 -20.96 -4.32
CA VAL A 342 20.84 -20.02 -3.27
C VAL A 342 22.36 -19.89 -3.20
N ARG A 343 23.13 -20.89 -3.63
CA ARG A 343 24.60 -20.83 -3.63
C ARG A 343 25.19 -20.22 -4.89
N ASP A 344 24.36 -19.97 -5.90
CA ASP A 344 24.80 -19.33 -7.14
C ASP A 344 25.29 -17.91 -6.85
N LYS A 345 26.43 -17.55 -7.43
CA LYS A 345 27.02 -16.22 -7.27
C LYS A 345 26.10 -15.15 -7.87
N GLU A 346 25.49 -15.42 -9.01
CA GLU A 346 24.57 -14.48 -9.66
C GLU A 346 23.32 -14.27 -8.80
N TYR A 347 22.77 -15.33 -8.20
CA TYR A 347 21.69 -15.23 -7.22
C TYR A 347 22.08 -14.35 -6.03
N GLN A 348 23.28 -14.56 -5.46
CA GLN A 348 23.76 -13.73 -4.33
C GLN A 348 23.91 -12.27 -4.73
N GLU A 349 24.43 -11.97 -5.93
CA GLU A 349 24.52 -10.60 -6.45
C GLU A 349 23.14 -9.96 -6.62
N ILE A 350 22.15 -10.70 -7.15
CA ILE A 350 20.75 -10.25 -7.21
C ILE A 350 20.23 -9.97 -5.80
N MET A 351 20.48 -10.87 -4.84
CA MET A 351 20.02 -10.71 -3.47
C MET A 351 20.67 -9.51 -2.76
N GLU A 352 21.96 -9.24 -3.00
CA GLU A 352 22.65 -8.05 -2.49
C GLU A 352 22.07 -6.77 -3.09
N SER A 353 21.67 -6.80 -4.37
CA SER A 353 21.02 -5.66 -5.04
C SER A 353 19.66 -5.27 -4.42
N THR A 354 19.00 -6.17 -3.68
CA THR A 354 17.72 -5.86 -3.01
C THR A 354 17.83 -4.68 -2.05
N ARG A 355 19.03 -4.43 -1.50
CA ARG A 355 19.29 -3.29 -0.64
C ARG A 355 19.08 -1.95 -1.34
N GLY A 356 19.58 -1.78 -2.58
CA GLY A 356 19.41 -0.53 -3.31
C GLY A 356 17.95 -0.28 -3.65
N TRP A 357 17.21 -1.32 -4.06
CA TRP A 357 15.77 -1.22 -4.33
C TRP A 357 14.95 -0.86 -3.08
N ALA A 358 15.29 -1.43 -1.93
CA ALA A 358 14.64 -1.09 -0.66
C ALA A 358 14.89 0.39 -0.27
N ILE A 359 16.10 0.90 -0.53
CA ILE A 359 16.45 2.31 -0.32
C ILE A 359 15.67 3.21 -1.28
N MET A 360 15.64 2.90 -2.59
CA MET A 360 14.87 3.67 -3.57
C MET A 360 13.38 3.72 -3.21
N ASN A 361 12.77 2.58 -2.86
CA ASN A 361 11.38 2.51 -2.43
C ASN A 361 11.14 3.39 -1.20
N GLY A 362 12.03 3.31 -0.20
CA GLY A 362 11.97 4.18 0.98
C GLY A 362 12.04 5.67 0.63
N ILE A 363 12.99 6.07 -0.23
CA ILE A 363 13.12 7.46 -0.71
C ILE A 363 11.86 7.89 -1.46
N MET A 364 11.35 7.11 -2.42
CA MET A 364 10.16 7.46 -3.20
C MET A 364 8.90 7.59 -2.32
N ARG A 365 8.79 6.75 -1.28
CA ARG A 365 7.69 6.79 -0.33
C ARG A 365 7.77 7.99 0.61
N ASP A 366 8.97 8.32 1.08
CA ASP A 366 9.17 9.26 2.18
C ASP A 366 9.60 10.66 1.72
N ASN A 367 9.98 10.82 0.45
CA ASN A 367 10.44 12.07 -0.13
C ASN A 367 9.50 12.56 -1.23
N ALA A 368 8.76 13.64 -0.96
CA ALA A 368 7.80 14.22 -1.90
C ALA A 368 8.42 14.75 -3.21
N TYR A 369 9.75 14.92 -3.24
CA TYR A 369 10.50 15.38 -4.40
C TYR A 369 11.22 14.25 -5.12
N ALA A 370 11.07 13.01 -4.67
CA ALA A 370 11.65 11.88 -5.35
C ALA A 370 10.94 11.61 -6.68
N SER A 371 11.71 11.43 -7.74
CA SER A 371 11.21 10.99 -9.04
C SER A 371 12.16 9.98 -9.66
N TYR A 372 11.59 9.02 -10.37
CA TYR A 372 12.29 7.96 -11.08
C TYR A 372 11.81 7.93 -12.54
N HIS A 373 12.75 7.90 -13.48
CA HIS A 373 12.53 8.10 -14.91
C HIS A 373 12.95 6.89 -15.76
N GLY A 374 12.95 5.69 -15.18
CA GLY A 374 13.42 4.48 -15.88
C GLY A 374 12.67 4.11 -17.15
N PHE A 375 11.44 4.61 -17.36
CA PHE A 375 10.70 4.44 -18.62
C PHE A 375 11.34 5.14 -19.83
N GLU A 376 11.98 6.28 -19.58
CA GLU A 376 12.46 7.19 -20.63
C GLU A 376 13.99 7.20 -20.70
N VAL A 377 14.65 7.04 -19.55
CA VAL A 377 16.09 7.12 -19.40
C VAL A 377 16.73 5.74 -19.48
N THR A 378 17.80 5.64 -20.25
CA THR A 378 18.63 4.45 -20.43
C THR A 378 20.09 4.73 -20.02
N PRO A 379 20.96 3.71 -19.94
CA PRO A 379 22.39 3.90 -19.72
C PRO A 379 23.10 4.77 -20.75
N GLN A 380 22.49 5.02 -21.92
CA GLN A 380 23.06 5.87 -22.96
C GLN A 380 22.74 7.36 -22.77
N ASP A 381 21.76 7.69 -21.93
CA ASP A 381 21.27 9.06 -21.69
C ASP A 381 22.03 9.71 -20.54
N SER A 382 23.35 9.90 -20.70
CA SER A 382 24.24 10.36 -19.63
C SER A 382 23.87 11.72 -19.03
N ASP A 383 23.14 12.57 -19.75
CA ASP A 383 22.75 13.91 -19.31
C ASP A 383 21.30 13.98 -18.76
N GLN A 384 20.60 12.86 -18.69
CA GLN A 384 19.22 12.80 -18.19
C GLN A 384 19.16 12.20 -16.77
N ALA A 385 18.39 12.84 -15.90
CA ALA A 385 18.19 12.38 -14.53
C ALA A 385 17.34 11.09 -14.51
N LEU A 386 17.94 9.99 -14.06
CA LEU A 386 17.26 8.70 -13.89
C LEU A 386 16.52 8.64 -12.55
N PHE A 387 17.15 9.08 -11.47
CA PHE A 387 16.56 9.10 -10.14
C PHE A 387 17.04 10.34 -9.39
N GLN A 388 16.12 11.12 -8.84
CA GLN A 388 16.45 12.32 -8.07
C GLN A 388 15.59 12.43 -6.83
N TRP A 389 16.13 13.05 -5.76
CA TRP A 389 15.39 13.35 -4.53
C TRP A 389 16.03 14.50 -3.76
N ARG A 390 15.27 15.12 -2.84
CA ARG A 390 15.79 16.21 -2.00
C ARG A 390 16.41 15.69 -0.69
N LEU A 391 17.62 16.11 -0.37
CA LEU A 391 18.28 15.84 0.90
C LEU A 391 17.77 16.76 2.01
N ASP A 392 18.02 16.39 3.27
CA ASP A 392 17.55 17.16 4.44
C ASP A 392 18.14 18.57 4.52
N ASN A 393 19.34 18.76 3.97
CA ASN A 393 19.98 20.08 3.86
C ASN A 393 19.41 20.95 2.71
N GLY A 394 18.38 20.48 2.01
CA GLY A 394 17.73 21.19 0.90
C GLY A 394 18.40 20.97 -0.47
N HIS A 395 19.57 20.34 -0.52
CA HIS A 395 20.25 20.00 -1.78
C HIS A 395 19.48 18.90 -2.51
N GLU A 396 19.73 18.74 -3.81
CA GLU A 396 19.13 17.69 -4.62
C GLU A 396 20.18 16.64 -4.96
N GLN A 397 19.90 15.37 -4.68
CA GLN A 397 20.73 14.26 -5.11
C GLN A 397 20.16 13.72 -6.42
N VAL A 398 21.01 13.60 -7.45
CA VAL A 398 20.64 13.10 -8.77
C VAL A 398 21.54 11.92 -9.12
N ILE A 399 20.95 10.88 -9.72
CA ILE A 399 21.64 9.78 -10.40
C ILE A 399 21.20 9.87 -11.87
N TYR A 400 22.17 9.94 -12.77
CA TYR A 400 21.95 10.10 -14.21
C TYR A 400 21.84 8.76 -14.93
N GLY A 401 21.46 8.81 -16.21
CA GLY A 401 21.28 7.63 -17.05
C GLY A 401 22.49 6.71 -17.07
N ASP A 402 23.72 7.22 -17.17
CA ASP A 402 24.96 6.42 -17.14
C ASP A 402 25.41 6.00 -15.72
N LEU A 403 24.56 6.24 -14.70
CA LEU A 403 24.78 5.97 -13.28
C LEU A 403 25.84 6.82 -12.59
N HIS A 404 26.34 7.91 -13.18
CA HIS A 404 27.03 8.91 -12.36
C HIS A 404 26.03 9.65 -11.46
N ALA A 405 26.52 10.23 -10.37
CA ALA A 405 25.67 10.87 -9.37
C ALA A 405 26.26 12.21 -8.92
N GLU A 406 25.39 13.19 -8.72
CA GLU A 406 25.74 14.55 -8.32
C GLU A 406 24.83 15.05 -7.20
N THR A 407 25.38 15.91 -6.34
CA THR A 407 24.60 16.68 -5.38
C THR A 407 24.54 18.13 -5.86
N LEU A 408 23.36 18.60 -6.21
CA LEU A 408 23.12 19.94 -6.74
C LEU A 408 22.73 20.89 -5.59
N GLU A 409 23.41 22.03 -5.52
CA GLU A 409 23.00 23.16 -4.68
C GLU A 409 21.84 23.89 -5.37
N ARG A 410 20.81 24.28 -4.62
CA ARG A 410 19.61 24.93 -5.17
C ARG A 410 19.55 26.42 -4.88
#